data_AF-A0A523QHG2-F1
#
_entry.id   AF-A0A523QHG2-F1
#
_cell.length_a   1.000
_cell.length_b   1.000
_cell.length_c   1.000
_cell.angle_alpha   90.00
_cell.angle_beta   90.00
_cell.angle_gamma   90.00
#
_symmetry.space_group_name_H-M   'P 1'
#
loop_
_entity.id
_entity.type
_entity.pdbx_description
1 polymer ?
#
loop_
_entity_poly.entity_id
_entity_poly.type
_entity_poly.pdbx_seq_one_letter_code
_entity_poly.pdbx_strand_id
1 'polypeptide(L)' 'DGRVITKCDLCLERIKEDRNPICVESCPTGVLQYKTIDEITAEKRKETVKDFLVAFEKSQSKKKSKE' A
#
# COMPACT_ATOMS: atom_id res chain seq x y z
N ASP A 1 8.04 40.15 14.50
CA ASP A 1 7.86 38.71 14.80
C ASP A 1 7.17 37.99 13.66
N GLY A 2 7.94 37.35 12.79
CA GLY A 2 7.39 36.53 11.71
C GLY A 2 6.67 35.31 12.27
N ARG A 3 5.44 35.05 11.84
CA ARG A 3 4.69 33.85 12.24
C ARG A 3 5.23 32.65 11.47
N VAL A 4 5.83 31.69 12.17
CA VAL A 4 6.29 30.42 11.60
C VAL A 4 5.14 29.41 11.63
N ILE A 5 4.89 28.74 10.50
CA ILE A 5 3.90 27.66 10.40
C ILE A 5 4.63 26.33 10.51
N THR A 6 4.19 25.47 11.44
CA THR A 6 4.71 24.12 11.62
C THR A 6 3.66 23.11 11.17
N LYS A 7 4.10 22.07 10.46
CA LYS A 7 3.27 20.94 10.02
C LYS A 7 4.06 19.65 10.15
N CYS A 8 3.39 18.52 9.94
CA CYS A 8 4.04 17.22 9.78
C CYS A 8 5.14 17.28 8.69
N ASP A 9 6.31 16.76 9.05
CA ASP A 9 7.50 16.64 8.21
C ASP A 9 7.78 15.19 7.78
N LEU A 10 6.86 14.28 8.12
CA LEU A 10 6.96 12.83 7.88
C LEU A 10 8.11 12.17 8.67
N CYS A 11 8.54 12.74 9.79
CA CYS A 11 9.68 12.27 10.57
C CYS A 11 10.96 12.18 9.73
N LEU A 12 11.32 13.28 9.06
CA LEU A 12 12.42 13.33 8.08
C LEU A 12 13.74 12.73 8.62
N GLU A 13 14.12 13.05 9.85
CA GLU A 13 15.37 12.53 10.45
C GLU A 13 15.33 11.01 10.66
N ARG A 14 14.16 10.45 10.98
CA ARG A 14 14.01 8.99 11.14
C ARG A 14 14.10 8.27 9.81
N ILE A 15 13.49 8.83 8.76
CA ILE A 15 13.56 8.27 7.42
C ILE A 15 15.01 8.24 6.91
N LYS A 16 15.81 9.28 7.21
CA LYS A 16 17.25 9.30 6.87
C LYS A 16 18.05 8.20 7.57
N GLU A 17 17.57 7.72 8.71
CA GLU A 17 18.15 6.60 9.47
C GLU A 17 17.51 5.24 9.09
N ASP A 18 16.80 5.17 7.96
CA ASP A 18 16.05 3.99 7.52
C ASP A 18 15.02 3.47 8.54
N ARG A 19 14.48 4.39 9.36
CA ARG A 19 13.43 4.10 10.35
C ARG A 19 12.07 4.59 9.87
N ASN A 20 11.03 3.90 10.31
CA ASN A 20 9.65 4.30 10.04
C ASN A 20 9.27 5.57 10.85
N PRO A 21 8.29 6.36 10.37
CA PRO A 21 7.71 7.44 11.14
C PRO A 21 7.16 6.95 12.49
N ILE A 22 7.30 7.75 13.54
CA ILE A 22 6.96 7.31 14.90
C ILE A 22 5.48 6.97 15.06
N CYS A 23 4.59 7.67 14.33
CA CYS A 23 3.16 7.39 14.35
C CYS A 23 2.81 6.05 13.67
N VAL A 24 3.61 5.62 12.69
CA VAL A 24 3.46 4.32 12.02
C VAL A 24 3.95 3.21 12.95
N GLU A 25 5.14 3.34 13.55
CA GLU A 25 5.66 2.34 14.50
C GLU A 25 4.78 2.17 15.75
N SER A 26 4.20 3.28 16.25
CA SER A 26 3.39 3.25 17.48
C SER A 26 1.96 2.76 17.26
N CYS A 27 1.54 2.48 16.02
CA CYS A 27 0.16 2.13 15.71
C CYS A 27 -0.17 0.72 16.25
N PRO A 28 -1.02 0.58 17.30
CA PRO A 28 -1.27 -0.72 17.92
C PRO A 28 -2.10 -1.65 17.02
N THR A 29 -2.89 -1.08 16.11
CA THR A 29 -3.73 -1.83 15.17
C THR A 29 -3.03 -2.13 13.85
N GLY A 30 -1.86 -1.54 13.59
CA GLY A 30 -1.13 -1.70 12.32
C GLY A 30 -1.85 -1.10 11.09
N VAL A 31 -2.80 -0.19 11.30
CA VAL A 31 -3.56 0.45 10.20
C VAL A 31 -2.72 1.49 9.45
N LEU A 32 -1.81 2.17 10.15
CA LEU A 32 -0.90 3.12 9.53
C LEU A 32 0.25 2.36 8.86
N GLN A 33 0.56 2.73 7.61
CA GLN A 33 1.66 2.15 6.85
C GLN A 33 2.48 3.25 6.20
N TYR A 34 3.81 3.11 6.26
CA TYR A 34 4.74 3.89 5.47
C TYR A 34 5.27 2.98 4.36
N LYS A 35 5.04 3.36 3.11
CA LYS A 35 5.46 2.61 1.93
C LYS A 35 5.93 3.57 0.85
N THR A 36 6.90 3.12 0.08
CA THR A 36 7.31 3.74 -1.17
C THR A 36 6.26 3.53 -2.26
N ILE A 37 6.29 4.38 -3.28
CA ILE A 37 5.40 4.25 -4.43
C ILE A 37 5.66 2.93 -5.18
N ASP A 38 6.91 2.49 -5.23
CA ASP A 38 7.29 1.22 -5.87
C ASP A 38 6.69 0.01 -5.15
N GLU A 39 6.70 0.00 -3.82
CA GLU A 39 6.03 -1.03 -3.02
C GLU A 39 4.53 -1.06 -3.31
N ILE A 40 3.87 0.11 -3.29
CA ILE A 40 2.43 0.22 -3.53
C ILE A 40 2.08 -0.26 -4.96
N THR A 41 2.87 0.14 -5.97
CA THR A 41 2.59 -0.26 -7.35
C THR A 41 2.84 -1.75 -7.58
N ALA A 42 3.86 -2.33 -6.95
CA ALA A 42 4.14 -3.75 -7.01
C ALA A 42 3.01 -4.57 -6.35
N GLU A 43 2.52 -4.15 -5.18
CA GLU A 43 1.38 -4.77 -4.50
C GLU A 43 0.12 -4.73 -5.37
N LYS A 44 -0.27 -3.55 -5.88
CA LYS A 44 -1.46 -3.39 -6.72
C LYS A 44 -1.40 -4.20 -8.01
N ARG A 45 -0.23 -4.30 -8.64
CA ARG A 45 -0.04 -5.16 -9.83
C ARG A 45 -0.34 -6.62 -9.52
N LYS A 46 0.16 -7.13 -8.38
CA LYS A 46 -0.09 -8.52 -7.95
C LYS A 46 -1.57 -8.76 -7.69
N GLU A 47 -2.26 -7.82 -7.03
CA GLU A 47 -3.71 -7.89 -6.79
C GLU A 47 -4.49 -7.92 -8.11
N THR A 48 -4.17 -7.01 -9.02
CA THR A 48 -4.82 -6.94 -10.34
C THR A 48 -4.67 -8.25 -11.13
N VAL A 49 -3.48 -8.87 -11.10
CA VAL A 49 -3.24 -10.15 -11.76
C VAL A 49 -4.08 -11.26 -11.13
N LYS A 50 -4.19 -11.33 -9.80
CA LYS A 50 -5.01 -12.32 -9.12
C LYS A 50 -6.49 -12.18 -9.51
N ASP A 51 -7.01 -10.96 -9.48
CA ASP A 51 -8.41 -10.70 -9.85
C ASP A 51 -8.69 -11.10 -11.30
N PHE A 52 -7.75 -10.79 -12.20
CA PHE A 52 -7.85 -11.18 -13.59
C PHE A 52 -7.84 -12.70 -13.77
N LEU A 53 -6.95 -13.42 -13.08
CA LEU A 53 -6.89 -14.89 -13.14
C LEU A 53 -8.18 -15.53 -12.62
N VAL A 54 -8.70 -15.07 -11.48
CA VAL A 54 -9.96 -15.56 -10.92
C VAL A 54 -11.13 -15.31 -11.89
N ALA A 55 -11.15 -14.14 -12.55
CA ALA A 55 -12.16 -13.84 -13.56
C ALA A 55 -12.02 -14.75 -14.79
N PHE A 56 -10.79 -15.03 -15.22
CA PHE A 56 -10.50 -15.91 -16.35
C PHE A 56 -10.94 -17.35 -16.08
N GLU A 57 -10.62 -17.90 -14.91
CA GLU A 57 -11.05 -19.25 -14.50
C GLU A 57 -12.57 -19.37 -14.46
N LYS A 58 -13.27 -18.37 -13.90
CA LYS A 58 -14.75 -18.32 -13.91
C LYS A 58 -15.33 -18.30 -15.32
N SER A 59 -14.68 -17.59 -16.25
CA SER A 59 -15.08 -17.55 -17.66
C SER A 59 -14.93 -18.93 -18.34
N GLN A 60 -13.85 -19.66 -18.06
CA GLN A 60 -13.61 -21.01 -18.59
C GLN A 60 -14.58 -22.04 -17.99
N SER A 61 -14.86 -21.98 -16.69
CA SER A 61 -15.82 -22.87 -16.02
C SER A 61 -17.25 -22.70 -16.56
N LYS A 62 -17.67 -21.48 -16.91
CA LYS A 62 -19.00 -21.23 -17.51
C LYS A 62 -19.11 -21.78 -18.94
N LYS A 63 -18.02 -21.77 -19.72
CA LYS A 63 -18.01 -22.38 -21.05
C LYS A 63 -18.16 -23.90 -20.99
N LYS A 64 -17.51 -24.55 -20.01
CA LYS A 64 -17.54 -26.01 -19.83
C LYS A 64 -18.89 -26.59 -19.36
N SER A 65 -19.78 -25.76 -18.81
CA SER A 65 -21.12 -26.16 -18.36
C SER A 65 -22.22 -25.96 -19.42
N LYS A 66 -21.88 -25.38 -20.58
CA LYS A 66 -22.83 -25.07 -21.66
C LYS A 66 -22.67 -25.99 -22.88
N GLU A 67 -21.81 -27.00 -22.76
CA GLU A 67 -21.57 -28.09 -23.70
C GLU A 67 -21.98 -29.40 -23.01
#